data_AF-A0A7V2MD64-F1
#
_entry.id   AF-A0A7V2MD64-F1
#
_cell.length_a   1.000
_cell.length_b   1.000
_cell.length_c   1.000
_cell.angle_alpha   90.00
_cell.angle_beta   90.00
_cell.angle_gamma   90.00
#
_symmetry.space_group_name_H-M   'P 1'
#
loop_
_entity.id
_entity.type
_entity.pdbx_description
1 polymer ?
#
loop_
_entity_poly.entity_id
_entity_poly.type
_entity_poly.pdbx_seq_one_letter_code
_entity_poly.pdbx_strand_id
1 'polypeptide(L)'
;MVRRRAGERMTGSANIHLPAHRVELALVHPQIAPNAGNVARLCVATGTRLHLVRPMGFVLTDKQLRRSAMDYWPRLALTIHDDLPAFLSA
;
A
#
# COMPACT_ATOMS: atom_id res chain seq x y z
N MET A 1 -35.78 -26.33 14.80
CA MET A 1 -35.48 -27.00 13.51
C MET A 1 -35.69 -25.99 12.36
N VAL A 2 -34.70 -25.13 12.11
CA VAL A 2 -34.69 -24.24 10.93
C VAL A 2 -33.57 -24.74 10.04
N ARG A 3 -33.93 -25.37 8.92
CA ARG A 3 -32.97 -25.94 7.98
C ARG A 3 -32.27 -24.80 7.23
N ARG A 4 -31.03 -24.47 7.59
CA ARG A 4 -30.14 -23.69 6.71
C ARG A 4 -29.83 -24.56 5.49
N ARG A 5 -30.24 -24.13 4.30
CA ARG A 5 -29.70 -24.67 3.04
C ARG A 5 -28.24 -24.20 2.94
N ALA A 6 -27.31 -25.09 3.29
CA ALA A 6 -25.92 -24.93 2.90
C ALA A 6 -25.84 -25.21 1.39
N GLY A 7 -25.72 -24.16 0.57
CA GLY A 7 -25.72 -24.33 -0.88
C GLY A 7 -25.61 -23.06 -1.73
N GLU A 8 -25.77 -21.86 -1.18
CA GLU A 8 -25.52 -20.63 -1.95
C GLU A 8 -24.08 -20.17 -1.74
N ARG A 9 -23.20 -20.59 -2.65
CA ARG A 9 -21.97 -19.84 -2.92
C ARG A 9 -22.41 -18.46 -3.36
N MET A 10 -21.96 -17.43 -2.65
CA MET A 10 -22.11 -16.04 -3.03
C MET A 10 -21.25 -15.79 -4.28
N THR A 11 -21.75 -16.22 -5.44
CA THR A 11 -21.16 -15.99 -6.76
C THR A 11 -21.57 -14.61 -7.22
N GLY A 12 -20.99 -13.59 -6.59
CA GLY A 12 -21.19 -12.20 -6.97
C GLY A 12 -19.86 -11.49 -6.95
N SER A 13 -19.04 -11.68 -8.00
CA SER A 13 -18.05 -10.65 -8.33
C SER A 13 -18.84 -9.46 -8.84
N ALA A 14 -19.20 -8.55 -7.93
CA ALA A 14 -19.67 -7.23 -8.33
C ALA A 14 -18.52 -6.58 -9.10
N ASN A 15 -18.66 -6.48 -10.43
CA ASN A 15 -17.69 -5.82 -11.28
C ASN A 15 -17.82 -4.32 -11.04
N ILE A 16 -17.12 -3.82 -10.03
CA ILE A 16 -17.07 -2.39 -9.73
C ILE A 16 -16.17 -1.75 -10.80
N HIS A 17 -16.78 -1.10 -11.79
CA HIS A 17 -16.05 -0.28 -12.75
C HIS A 17 -15.78 1.09 -12.12
N LEU A 18 -14.58 1.26 -11.53
CA LEU A 18 -14.12 2.55 -11.06
C LEU A 18 -13.56 3.35 -12.26
N PRO A 19 -13.87 4.65 -12.38
CA PRO A 19 -13.27 5.49 -13.42
C PRO A 19 -11.75 5.54 -13.22
N ALA A 20 -10.99 5.71 -14.31
CA ALA A 20 -9.56 5.88 -14.23
C ALA A 20 -9.22 7.13 -13.39
N HIS A 21 -8.43 6.95 -12.33
CA HIS A 21 -8.01 8.02 -11.44
C HIS A 21 -6.49 7.95 -11.23
N ARG A 22 -5.83 9.11 -11.24
CA ARG A 22 -4.42 9.23 -10.83
C ARG A 22 -4.39 9.57 -9.35
N VAL A 23 -4.46 8.54 -8.51
CA VAL A 23 -4.26 8.68 -7.07
C VAL A 23 -2.83 8.26 -6.74
N GLU A 24 -2.17 9.06 -5.91
CA GLU A 24 -0.88 8.76 -5.30
C GLU A 24 -1.06 8.67 -3.78
N LEU A 25 -0.25 7.83 -3.12
CA LEU A 25 -0.37 7.57 -1.67
C LEU A 25 0.85 8.10 -0.95
N ALA A 26 0.64 8.86 0.14
CA ALA A 26 1.72 9.37 0.98
C ALA A 26 1.59 8.84 2.41
N LEU A 27 2.69 8.31 2.95
CA LEU A 27 2.82 8.01 4.37
C LEU A 27 3.67 9.10 5.03
N VAL A 28 3.02 9.92 5.87
CA VAL A 28 3.69 10.99 6.61
C VAL A 28 4.19 10.45 7.94
N HIS A 29 5.49 10.58 8.17
CA HIS A 29 6.18 10.14 9.38
C HIS A 29 5.82 8.71 9.81
N PRO A 30 5.94 7.69 8.94
CA PRO A 30 5.50 6.34 9.26
C PRO A 30 6.34 5.74 10.39
N GLN A 31 5.68 5.19 11.40
CA GLN A 31 6.34 4.69 12.62
C GLN A 31 6.53 3.17 12.64
N ILE A 32 5.74 2.42 11.87
CA ILE A 32 5.67 0.96 11.95
C ILE A 32 6.02 0.35 10.59
N ALA A 33 7.21 -0.28 10.49
CA ALA A 33 7.72 -0.85 9.22
C ALA A 33 6.76 -1.86 8.56
N PRO A 34 6.11 -2.81 9.30
CA PRO A 34 5.11 -3.69 8.71
C PRO A 34 3.96 -2.98 7.98
N ASN A 35 3.49 -1.84 8.52
CA ASN A 35 2.39 -1.09 7.90
C ASN A 35 2.85 -0.44 6.58
N ALA A 36 4.04 0.17 6.58
CA ALA A 36 4.62 0.74 5.36
C ALA A 36 4.82 -0.33 4.28
N GLY A 37 5.28 -1.52 4.66
CA GLY A 37 5.41 -2.64 3.73
C GLY A 37 4.09 -3.14 3.14
N ASN A 38 3.03 -3.22 3.95
CA ASN A 38 1.68 -3.58 3.45
C ASN A 38 1.14 -2.53 2.47
N VAL A 39 1.35 -1.25 2.75
CA VAL A 39 0.96 -0.15 1.84
C VAL A 39 1.79 -0.19 0.56
N ALA A 40 3.10 -0.45 0.64
CA ALA A 40 3.94 -0.64 -0.55
C ALA A 40 3.44 -1.79 -1.44
N ARG A 41 3.02 -2.91 -0.84
CA ARG A 41 2.41 -4.02 -1.58
C ARG A 41 1.11 -3.62 -2.27
N LEU A 42 0.25 -2.84 -1.60
CA LEU A 42 -0.96 -2.28 -2.21
C LEU A 42 -0.59 -1.41 -3.42
N CYS A 43 0.37 -0.49 -3.25
CA CYS A 43 0.81 0.42 -4.31
C CYS A 43 1.31 -0.33 -5.55
N VAL A 44 2.06 -1.42 -5.36
CA VAL A 44 2.52 -2.26 -6.48
C VAL A 44 1.35 -2.99 -7.16
N ALA A 45 0.38 -3.49 -6.39
CA ALA A 45 -0.80 -4.17 -6.94
C ALA A 45 -1.72 -3.22 -7.72
N THR A 46 -1.77 -1.94 -7.33
CA THR A 46 -2.62 -0.91 -7.97
C THR A 46 -1.88 -0.05 -8.99
N GLY A 47 -0.56 -0.18 -9.10
CA GLY A 47 0.27 0.72 -9.91
C GLY A 47 0.33 2.15 -9.38
N THR A 48 -0.01 2.35 -8.10
CA THR A 48 0.00 3.66 -7.43
C THR A 48 1.41 4.02 -6.98
N ARG A 49 1.78 5.30 -7.12
CA ARG A 49 3.03 5.83 -6.54
C ARG A 49 2.91 5.94 -5.02
N LEU A 50 3.97 5.52 -4.32
CA LEU A 50 4.11 5.70 -2.88
C LEU A 50 5.11 6.82 -2.57
N HIS A 51 4.71 7.73 -1.69
CA HIS A 51 5.58 8.73 -1.08
C HIS A 51 5.83 8.38 0.39
N LEU A 52 7.09 8.43 0.83
CA LEU A 52 7.45 8.31 2.24
C LEU A 52 8.04 9.63 2.71
N VAL A 53 7.43 10.24 3.72
CA VAL A 53 7.90 11.51 4.28
C VAL A 53 8.59 11.25 5.61
N ARG A 54 9.87 11.65 5.70
CA ARG A 54 10.69 11.55 6.92
C ARG A 54 10.22 12.57 7.99
N PRO A 55 10.53 12.32 9.28
CA PRO A 55 11.28 11.18 9.82
C PRO A 55 10.45 9.90 9.93
N MET A 56 11.10 8.76 9.68
CA MET A 56 10.50 7.44 9.84
C MET A 56 10.89 6.85 11.20
N GLY A 57 9.96 6.15 11.86
CA GLY A 57 10.22 5.42 13.11
C GLY A 57 11.01 4.12 12.92
N PHE A 58 11.48 3.85 11.70
CA PHE A 58 12.26 2.68 11.33
C PHE A 58 13.24 3.01 10.22
N VAL A 59 14.25 2.15 10.05
CA VAL A 59 15.18 2.25 8.94
C VAL A 59 14.63 1.47 7.76
N LEU A 60 14.68 2.04 6.56
CA LEU A 60 14.43 1.30 5.33
C LEU A 60 15.63 0.38 5.05
N THR A 61 15.78 -0.68 5.83
CA THR A 61 16.74 -1.74 5.55
C THR A 61 16.06 -2.84 4.75
N ASP A 62 16.82 -3.48 3.86
CA ASP A 62 16.34 -4.65 3.13
C ASP A 62 15.71 -5.67 4.08
N LYS A 63 16.29 -5.95 5.24
CA LYS A 63 15.77 -6.96 6.17
C LYS A 63 14.36 -6.65 6.72
N GLN A 64 14.06 -5.39 7.01
CA GLN A 64 12.75 -4.98 7.55
C GLN A 64 11.67 -4.90 6.46
N LEU A 65 12.07 -4.52 5.24
CA LEU A 65 11.20 -4.50 4.06
C LEU A 65 11.01 -5.88 3.41
N ARG A 66 12.01 -6.76 3.51
CA ARG A 66 12.04 -8.13 2.98
C ARG A 66 10.92 -9.02 3.53
N ARG A 67 10.30 -8.69 4.66
CA ARG A 67 9.18 -9.49 5.18
C ARG A 67 7.82 -9.12 4.58
N SER A 68 7.70 -7.92 4.00
CA SER A 68 6.40 -7.33 3.66
C SER A 68 6.27 -6.99 2.17
N ALA A 69 7.38 -6.70 1.48
CA ALA A 69 7.38 -6.23 0.09
C ALA A 69 8.51 -6.82 -0.79
N MET A 70 9.13 -7.93 -0.35
CA MET A 70 10.39 -8.47 -0.89
C MET A 70 10.46 -8.58 -2.43
N ASP A 71 9.43 -9.15 -3.06
CA ASP A 71 9.44 -9.42 -4.51
C ASP A 71 8.95 -8.23 -5.35
N TYR A 72 8.57 -7.14 -4.69
CA TYR A 72 7.89 -6.01 -5.30
C TYR A 72 8.71 -4.72 -5.23
N TRP A 73 9.75 -4.67 -4.40
CA TRP A 73 10.55 -3.46 -4.19
C TRP A 73 11.11 -2.85 -5.49
N PRO A 74 11.70 -3.63 -6.42
CA PRO A 74 12.17 -3.07 -7.69
C PRO A 74 11.04 -2.54 -8.60
N ARG A 75 9.79 -2.92 -8.33
CA ARG A 75 8.59 -2.52 -9.08
C ARG A 75 7.83 -1.39 -8.39
N LEU A 76 8.22 -1.01 -7.17
CA LEU A 76 7.55 0.04 -6.42
C LEU A 76 7.96 1.40 -6.96
N ALA A 77 7.01 2.16 -7.49
CA ALA A 77 7.20 3.57 -7.77
C ALA A 77 7.25 4.33 -6.44
N LEU A 78 8.46 4.57 -5.92
CA LEU A 78 8.72 5.15 -4.61
C LEU A 78 9.41 6.52 -4.74
N THR A 79 8.97 7.48 -3.94
CA THR A 79 9.66 8.76 -3.70
C THR A 79 9.80 8.98 -2.19
N ILE A 80 10.98 9.40 -1.74
CA ILE A 80 11.23 9.70 -0.32
C ILE A 80 11.47 11.20 -0.19
N HIS A 81 10.79 11.83 0.76
CA HIS A 81 10.88 13.25 1.07
C HIS A 81 11.50 13.46 2.44
N ASP A 82 12.30 14.51 2.59
CA ASP A 82 13.00 14.82 3.85
C ASP A 82 12.06 15.34 4.94
N ASP A 83 10.99 16.03 4.53
CA ASP A 83 9.96 16.56 5.42
C ASP A 83 8.65 16.82 4.66
N LEU A 84 7.62 17.23 5.41
CA LEU A 84 6.30 17.53 4.84
C LEU A 84 6.32 18.71 3.84
N PRO A 85 7.03 19.83 4.11
CA PRO A 85 7.22 20.89 3.11
C PRO A 85 7.80 20.42 1.77
N ALA A 86 8.83 19.58 1.79
CA ALA A 86 9.44 19.02 0.59
C ALA A 86 8.44 18.16 -0.20
N PHE A 87 7.62 17.38 0.49
CA PHE A 87 6.54 16.62 -0.15
C PHE A 87 5.48 17.52 -0.82
N LEU A 88 5.05 18.58 -0.13
CA LEU A 88 4.00 19.48 -0.64
C LEU A 88 4.47 20.38 -1.80
N SER A 89 5.78 20.50 -2.00
CA SER A 89 6.39 21.32 -3.04
C SER A 89 6.83 20.53 -4.29
N ALA A 90 6.66 19.20 -4.26
CA ALA A 90 7.04 18.28 -5.33
C ALA A 90 5.94 18.14 -6.40
#